data_AF-A0A523YDR7-F1
#
_entry.id   AF-A0A523YDR7-F1
#
_cell.length_a   1.000
_cell.length_b   1.000
_cell.length_c   1.000
_cell.angle_alpha   90.00
_cell.angle_beta   90.00
_cell.angle_gamma   90.00
#
_symmetry.space_group_name_H-M   'P 1'
#
loop_
_entity.id
_entity.type
_entity.pdbx_description
1 polymer ?
#
loop_
_entity_poly.entity_id
_entity_poly.type
_entity_poly.pdbx_seq_one_letter_code
_entity_poly.pdbx_strand_id
1 'polypeptide(L)'
;MDPESKIEYITITDGDVLVITQPKGWRKDYVHGNTVAFGGSYMVSGNDESVSKDLKKLQNKLGYTFSSERLLTRALTRKAYAKEQKDQKMVCEDQDAYRVLGDAVLGAIIVDKLRREGLDTGKRITETRQDYEKRTTLAEMAYGLEVPRCIYMTSGEKKQDADLEPKVLAETLEALIGAIFVDKERSLRETEKVVLDWFPERLSE
;
A
#
# COMPACT_ATOMS: atom_id res chain seq x y z
N MET A 1 -21.64 12.34 37.31
CA MET A 1 -22.33 11.31 36.52
C MET A 1 -23.34 12.03 35.66
N ASP A 2 -23.09 12.12 34.37
CA ASP A 2 -24.06 12.62 33.39
C ASP A 2 -24.48 11.42 32.52
N PRO A 3 -25.77 11.05 32.49
CA PRO A 3 -26.23 9.81 31.90
C PRO A 3 -26.72 10.05 30.47
N GLU A 4 -25.85 10.27 29.47
CA GLU A 4 -26.30 10.24 28.07
C GLU A 4 -25.20 10.11 26.99
N SER A 5 -24.11 9.39 27.26
CA SER A 5 -23.21 8.95 26.19
C SER A 5 -23.85 7.79 25.40
N LYS A 6 -24.80 8.14 24.51
CA LYS A 6 -25.27 7.22 23.46
C LYS A 6 -24.11 6.95 22.50
N ILE A 7 -23.57 5.74 22.57
CA ILE A 7 -22.70 5.17 21.54
C ILE A 7 -23.62 4.66 20.43
N GLU A 8 -23.56 5.26 19.25
CA GLU A 8 -24.26 4.74 18.06
C GLU A 8 -23.26 3.96 17.19
N TYR A 9 -23.58 2.70 16.89
CA TYR A 9 -22.77 1.80 16.09
C TYR A 9 -23.04 1.98 14.59
N ILE A 10 -22.01 1.74 13.77
CA ILE A 10 -22.14 1.66 12.30
C ILE A 10 -22.43 0.20 11.93
N THR A 11 -23.55 -0.03 11.24
CA THR A 11 -23.83 -1.31 10.56
C THR A 11 -23.79 -1.06 9.07
N ILE A 12 -22.99 -1.83 8.33
CA ILE A 12 -22.95 -1.81 6.86
C ILE A 12 -23.76 -3.01 6.39
N THR A 13 -24.87 -2.75 5.69
CA THR A 13 -25.52 -3.75 4.84
C THR A 13 -25.53 -3.21 3.41
N ASP A 14 -25.31 -4.10 2.45
CA ASP A 14 -25.19 -3.83 1.01
C ASP A 14 -26.18 -2.80 0.48
N GLY A 15 -25.67 -1.80 -0.24
CA GLY A 15 -26.44 -0.92 -1.12
C GLY A 15 -27.03 0.34 -0.47
N ASP A 16 -26.44 1.47 -0.83
CA ASP A 16 -27.02 2.83 -0.91
C ASP A 16 -27.37 3.65 0.35
N VAL A 17 -26.82 4.88 0.32
CA VAL A 17 -27.04 6.10 1.14
C VAL A 17 -26.47 6.12 2.56
N LEU A 18 -25.48 7.01 2.73
CA LEU A 18 -24.85 7.37 3.99
C LEU A 18 -25.61 8.55 4.62
N VAL A 19 -26.38 8.30 5.68
CA VAL A 19 -26.99 9.35 6.51
C VAL A 19 -26.08 9.61 7.70
N ILE A 20 -25.46 10.78 7.76
CA ILE A 20 -24.59 11.20 8.87
C ILE A 20 -25.38 12.16 9.76
N THR A 21 -25.67 11.75 10.99
CA THR A 21 -26.13 12.66 12.06
C THR A 21 -24.94 13.10 12.89
N GLN A 22 -24.76 14.41 13.08
CA GLN A 22 -23.62 14.95 13.85
C GLN A 22 -23.96 15.12 15.34
N PRO A 23 -23.00 14.86 16.26
CA PRO A 23 -23.13 15.27 17.65
C PRO A 23 -23.14 16.81 17.76
N LYS A 24 -23.97 17.35 18.66
CA LYS A 24 -23.92 18.77 19.02
C LYS A 24 -22.53 19.13 19.54
N GLY A 25 -21.79 19.98 18.81
CA GLY A 25 -20.53 20.58 19.30
C GLY A 25 -19.36 20.68 18.31
N TRP A 26 -19.45 20.07 17.12
CA TRP A 26 -18.39 20.17 16.10
C TRP A 26 -18.50 21.46 15.27
N ARG A 27 -17.38 22.16 15.02
CA ARG A 27 -17.33 23.34 14.16
C ARG A 27 -17.26 22.95 12.68
N LYS A 28 -17.89 23.80 11.86
CA LYS A 28 -18.16 23.62 10.44
C LYS A 28 -16.96 24.05 9.60
N ASP A 29 -16.06 23.13 9.26
CA ASP A 29 -14.97 23.40 8.32
C ASP A 29 -15.24 22.74 6.97
N TYR A 30 -15.64 23.61 6.02
CA TYR A 30 -15.59 23.54 4.55
C TYR A 30 -16.28 22.38 3.78
N VAL A 31 -17.30 22.75 3.00
CA VAL A 31 -17.85 21.98 1.87
C VAL A 31 -17.70 22.82 0.60
N HIS A 32 -17.06 22.29 -0.43
CA HIS A 32 -17.11 22.83 -1.80
C HIS A 32 -17.30 21.64 -2.77
N GLY A 33 -18.48 21.54 -3.40
CA GLY A 33 -18.82 20.46 -4.34
C GLY A 33 -19.19 19.11 -3.72
N ASN A 34 -19.43 18.10 -4.56
CA ASN A 34 -19.90 16.74 -4.24
C ASN A 34 -18.89 15.86 -3.45
N THR A 35 -18.02 16.46 -2.64
CA THR A 35 -16.99 15.75 -1.87
C THR A 35 -17.31 15.83 -0.38
N VAL A 36 -17.59 14.68 0.23
CA VAL A 36 -17.64 14.56 1.70
C VAL A 36 -16.23 14.29 2.19
N ALA A 37 -15.64 15.27 2.87
CA ALA A 37 -14.37 15.09 3.56
C ALA A 37 -14.59 14.17 4.77
N PHE A 38 -13.96 12.99 4.76
CA PHE A 38 -13.68 12.28 6.01
C PHE A 38 -12.55 13.03 6.71
N GLY A 39 -12.84 13.53 7.91
CA GLY A 39 -11.99 14.42 8.69
C GLY A 39 -10.56 13.89 8.86
N GLY A 40 -9.62 14.72 8.43
CA GLY A 40 -8.20 14.47 8.41
C GLY A 40 -7.70 14.81 7.02
N SER A 41 -7.22 16.04 6.82
CA SER A 41 -6.36 16.32 5.68
C SER A 41 -5.33 15.19 5.59
N TYR A 42 -5.26 14.49 4.45
CA TYR A 42 -4.03 13.84 4.05
C TYR A 42 -3.03 14.96 3.76
N MET A 43 -2.56 15.63 4.82
CA MET A 43 -1.53 16.65 4.73
C MET A 43 -0.19 15.96 4.79
N VAL A 44 0.29 15.61 3.60
CA VAL A 44 1.71 15.48 3.35
C VAL A 44 2.28 16.88 3.52
N SER A 45 3.08 17.09 4.56
CA SER A 45 3.79 18.35 4.77
C SER A 45 4.93 18.47 3.76
N GLY A 46 4.58 18.83 2.53
CA GLY A 46 5.47 19.11 1.40
C GLY A 46 4.61 19.63 0.24
N ASN A 47 5.15 20.52 -0.60
CA ASN A 47 4.44 21.10 -1.75
C ASN A 47 3.54 20.07 -2.44
N ASP A 48 2.22 20.27 -2.39
CA ASP A 48 1.16 19.35 -2.84
C ASP A 48 1.41 18.83 -4.27
N GLU A 49 1.95 19.70 -5.14
CA GLU A 49 2.34 19.35 -6.52
C GLU A 49 3.50 18.35 -6.62
N SER A 50 4.49 18.41 -5.71
CA SER A 50 5.67 17.54 -5.76
C SER A 50 5.30 16.10 -5.40
N VAL A 51 4.48 15.94 -4.37
CA VAL A 51 4.03 14.62 -3.90
C VAL A 51 3.13 13.96 -4.95
N SER A 52 2.20 14.73 -5.52
CA SER A 52 1.37 14.25 -6.64
C SER A 52 2.21 13.81 -7.84
N LYS A 53 3.31 14.52 -8.12
CA LYS A 53 4.24 14.19 -9.21
C LYS A 53 5.01 12.89 -8.93
N ASP A 54 5.50 12.69 -7.71
CA ASP A 54 6.23 11.49 -7.33
C ASP A 54 5.32 10.25 -7.37
N LEU A 55 4.08 10.36 -6.88
CA LEU A 55 3.09 9.28 -6.97
C LEU A 55 2.71 8.92 -8.41
N LYS A 56 2.56 9.92 -9.29
CA LYS A 56 2.36 9.67 -10.73
C LYS A 56 3.56 8.98 -11.36
N LYS A 57 4.78 9.39 -10.99
CA LYS A 57 6.01 8.79 -11.48
C LYS A 57 6.13 7.33 -11.03
N LEU A 58 5.82 7.05 -9.76
CA LEU A 58 5.77 5.70 -9.22
C LEU A 58 4.78 4.83 -10.00
N GLN A 59 3.54 5.27 -10.20
CA GLN A 59 2.54 4.52 -10.97
C GLN A 59 2.99 4.22 -12.40
N ASN A 60 3.65 5.17 -13.07
CA ASN A 60 4.25 4.94 -14.37
C ASN A 60 5.35 3.88 -14.32
N LYS A 61 6.23 3.91 -13.30
CA LYS A 61 7.30 2.93 -13.10
C LYS A 61 6.77 1.54 -12.77
N LEU A 62 5.68 1.46 -12.02
CA LEU A 62 4.97 0.22 -11.72
C LEU A 62 4.28 -0.37 -12.97
N GLY A 63 4.11 0.40 -14.05
CA GLY A 63 3.26 0.02 -15.17
C GLY A 63 1.78 -0.10 -14.76
N TYR A 64 1.39 0.54 -13.65
CA TYR A 64 0.07 0.37 -13.04
C TYR A 64 -0.45 1.68 -12.44
N THR A 65 -1.66 2.07 -12.86
CA THR A 65 -2.39 3.19 -12.25
C THR A 65 -3.51 2.64 -11.38
N PHE A 66 -3.51 3.01 -10.11
CA PHE A 66 -4.53 2.59 -9.16
C PHE A 66 -5.87 3.24 -9.48
N SER A 67 -6.95 2.46 -9.37
CA SER A 67 -8.30 2.99 -9.47
C SER A 67 -8.68 3.87 -8.26
N SER A 68 -8.03 3.59 -7.12
CA SER A 68 -8.22 4.28 -5.85
C SER A 68 -6.89 4.72 -5.26
N GLU A 69 -6.67 6.03 -5.18
CA GLU A 69 -5.48 6.61 -4.55
C GLU A 69 -5.32 6.16 -3.09
N ARG A 70 -6.43 5.88 -2.38
CA ARG A 70 -6.40 5.38 -1.00
C ARG A 70 -5.64 4.06 -0.87
N LEU A 71 -5.74 3.17 -1.86
CA LEU A 71 -5.02 1.89 -1.85
C LEU A 71 -3.52 2.12 -1.97
N LEU A 72 -3.11 2.99 -2.90
CA LEU A 72 -1.71 3.39 -3.08
C LEU A 72 -1.16 4.07 -1.82
N THR A 73 -1.86 5.08 -1.29
CA THR A 73 -1.43 5.80 -0.08
C THR A 73 -1.26 4.84 1.09
N ARG A 74 -2.22 3.94 1.31
CA ARG A 74 -2.13 2.94 2.38
C ARG A 74 -0.96 1.98 2.18
N ALA A 75 -0.70 1.52 0.96
CA ALA A 75 0.43 0.65 0.66
C ALA A 75 1.79 1.31 0.91
N LEU A 76 1.86 2.64 0.79
CA LEU A 76 3.06 3.45 1.07
C LEU A 76 3.16 3.90 2.54
N THR A 77 2.16 3.58 3.37
CA THR A 77 2.07 4.07 4.74
C THR A 77 2.62 3.06 5.74
N ARG A 78 3.78 3.36 6.32
CA ARG A 78 4.40 2.50 7.32
C ARG A 78 3.64 2.51 8.65
N LYS A 79 3.73 1.40 9.37
CA LYS A 79 3.13 1.22 10.71
C LYS A 79 3.55 2.30 11.71
N ALA A 80 4.83 2.68 11.70
CA ALA A 80 5.35 3.73 12.58
C ALA A 80 4.72 5.09 12.27
N TYR A 81 4.62 5.45 10.98
CA TYR A 81 3.95 6.67 10.55
C TYR A 81 2.47 6.68 10.95
N ALA A 82 1.73 5.61 10.63
CA ALA A 82 0.32 5.51 10.99
C ALA A 82 0.09 5.60 12.51
N LYS A 83 1.01 5.05 13.32
CA LYS A 83 0.96 5.18 14.77
C LYS A 83 1.13 6.64 15.22
N GLU A 84 2.13 7.34 14.70
CA GLU A 84 2.34 8.77 15.01
C GLU A 84 1.10 9.61 14.65
N GLN A 85 0.47 9.34 13.51
CA GLN A 85 -0.77 10.03 13.12
C GLN A 85 -1.94 9.69 14.06
N LYS A 86 -2.08 8.43 14.50
CA LYS A 86 -3.12 8.02 15.45
C LYS A 86 -2.94 8.67 16.82
N ASP A 87 -1.70 8.81 17.29
CA ASP A 87 -1.38 9.51 18.54
C ASP A 87 -1.79 11.00 18.46
N GLN A 88 -1.82 11.57 17.25
CA GLN A 88 -2.36 12.90 16.93
C GLN A 88 -3.88 12.92 16.65
N LYS A 89 -4.59 11.81 16.93
CA LYS A 89 -6.03 11.62 16.73
C LYS A 89 -6.49 11.64 15.26
N MET A 90 -5.60 11.34 14.33
CA MET A 90 -5.94 11.18 12.91
C MET A 90 -6.27 9.71 12.56
N VAL A 91 -7.18 9.51 11.61
CA VAL A 91 -7.44 8.19 11.03
C VAL A 91 -6.37 7.91 9.98
N CYS A 92 -5.53 6.89 10.24
CA CYS A 92 -4.46 6.51 9.33
C CYS A 92 -4.31 4.98 9.32
N GLU A 93 -4.54 4.35 8.18
CA GLU A 93 -4.32 2.91 7.99
C GLU A 93 -2.90 2.68 7.47
N ASP A 94 -2.24 1.65 7.99
CA ASP A 94 -0.92 1.24 7.53
C ASP A 94 -0.97 0.11 6.50
N GLN A 95 0.21 -0.15 5.95
CA GLN A 95 0.47 -1.13 4.91
C GLN A 95 0.52 -2.58 5.42
N ASP A 96 0.44 -2.86 6.73
CA ASP A 96 0.78 -4.17 7.30
C ASP A 96 -0.08 -5.31 6.75
N ALA A 97 -1.39 -5.08 6.63
CA ALA A 97 -2.30 -6.07 6.04
C ALA A 97 -2.04 -6.30 4.54
N TYR A 98 -1.70 -5.25 3.79
CA TYR A 98 -1.34 -5.39 2.38
C TYR A 98 0.01 -6.05 2.18
N ARG A 99 0.97 -5.78 3.06
CA ARG A 99 2.28 -6.44 3.06
C ARG A 99 2.14 -7.95 3.19
N VAL A 100 1.39 -8.41 4.21
CA VAL A 100 1.14 -9.85 4.41
C VAL A 100 0.39 -10.47 3.24
N LEU A 101 -0.61 -9.76 2.69
CA LEU A 101 -1.35 -10.22 1.52
C LEU A 101 -0.46 -10.31 0.29
N GLY A 102 0.37 -9.30 0.05
CA GLY A 102 1.25 -9.21 -1.11
C GLY A 102 2.37 -10.23 -1.09
N ASP A 103 2.94 -10.55 0.06
CA ASP A 103 3.88 -11.67 0.24
C ASP A 103 3.25 -13.01 -0.20
N ALA A 104 2.04 -13.30 0.28
CA ALA A 104 1.32 -14.51 -0.10
C ALA A 104 0.96 -14.54 -1.61
N VAL A 105 0.54 -13.40 -2.16
CA VAL A 105 0.19 -13.24 -3.58
C VAL A 105 1.43 -13.41 -4.46
N LEU A 106 2.55 -12.77 -4.11
CA LEU A 106 3.81 -12.90 -4.82
C LEU A 106 4.24 -14.37 -4.85
N GLY A 107 4.19 -15.07 -3.71
CA GLY A 107 4.56 -16.48 -3.68
C GLY A 107 3.67 -17.37 -4.53
N ALA A 108 2.36 -17.09 -4.62
CA ALA A 108 1.47 -17.79 -5.53
C ALA A 108 1.84 -17.52 -7.00
N ILE A 109 2.11 -16.26 -7.36
CA ILE A 109 2.51 -15.85 -8.71
C ILE A 109 3.81 -16.55 -9.13
N ILE A 110 4.84 -16.53 -8.26
CA ILE A 110 6.14 -17.12 -8.58
C ILE A 110 6.05 -18.64 -8.70
N VAL A 111 5.32 -19.31 -7.80
CA VAL A 111 5.11 -20.78 -7.89
C VAL A 111 4.43 -21.15 -9.21
N ASP A 112 3.37 -20.43 -9.59
CA ASP A 112 2.64 -20.71 -10.83
C ASP A 112 3.49 -20.43 -12.09
N LYS A 113 4.29 -19.35 -12.08
CA LYS A 113 5.27 -19.05 -13.13
C LYS A 113 6.28 -20.19 -13.29
N LEU A 114 6.95 -20.59 -12.21
CA LEU A 114 7.97 -21.63 -12.24
C LEU A 114 7.41 -22.98 -12.71
N ARG A 115 6.16 -23.28 -12.31
CA ARG A 115 5.41 -24.45 -12.79
C ARG A 115 5.17 -24.43 -14.29
N ARG A 116 4.81 -23.27 -14.87
CA ARG A 116 4.64 -23.09 -16.33
C ARG A 116 5.97 -23.17 -17.08
N GLU A 117 7.08 -22.81 -16.45
CA GLU A 117 8.44 -22.94 -16.99
C GLU A 117 9.01 -24.36 -16.88
N GLY A 118 8.24 -25.32 -16.36
CA GLY A 118 8.60 -26.73 -16.34
C GLY A 118 9.36 -27.19 -15.09
N LEU A 119 9.40 -26.39 -14.01
CA LEU A 119 9.88 -26.89 -12.72
C LEU A 119 8.86 -27.87 -12.14
N ASP A 120 9.30 -29.10 -11.93
CA ASP A 120 8.44 -30.25 -11.65
C ASP A 120 8.48 -30.74 -10.19
N THR A 121 9.55 -30.43 -9.46
CA THR A 121 9.72 -30.85 -8.06
C THR A 121 9.48 -29.71 -7.07
N GLY A 122 8.78 -30.00 -5.97
CA GLY A 122 8.51 -29.03 -4.91
C GLY A 122 9.78 -28.42 -4.29
N LYS A 123 10.86 -29.21 -4.18
CA LYS A 123 12.17 -28.72 -3.70
C LYS A 123 12.72 -27.61 -4.58
N ARG A 124 12.83 -27.85 -5.90
CA ARG A 124 13.35 -26.84 -6.85
C ARG A 124 12.48 -25.60 -6.90
N ILE A 125 11.15 -25.77 -6.87
CA ILE A 125 10.21 -24.64 -6.82
C ILE A 125 10.46 -23.78 -5.57
N THR A 126 10.64 -24.42 -4.42
CA THR A 126 10.84 -23.72 -3.15
C THR A 126 12.18 -22.98 -3.12
N GLU A 127 13.26 -23.64 -3.55
CA GLU A 127 14.60 -23.05 -3.64
C GLU A 127 14.61 -21.86 -4.59
N THR A 128 14.08 -22.01 -5.82
CA THR A 128 14.03 -20.90 -6.78
C THR A 128 13.10 -19.78 -6.33
N ARG A 129 11.94 -20.09 -5.74
CA ARG A 129 11.03 -19.07 -5.19
C ARG A 129 11.72 -18.18 -4.15
N GLN A 130 12.57 -18.75 -3.29
CA GLN A 130 13.27 -18.00 -2.26
C GLN A 130 14.17 -16.90 -2.84
N ASP A 131 14.70 -17.06 -4.05
CA ASP A 131 15.52 -16.04 -4.70
C ASP A 131 14.69 -14.84 -5.18
N TYR A 132 13.46 -15.10 -5.66
CA TYR A 132 12.51 -14.06 -6.07
C TYR A 132 11.99 -13.27 -4.85
N GLU A 133 11.70 -13.97 -3.75
CA GLU A 133 11.16 -13.37 -2.51
C GLU A 133 12.26 -12.85 -1.57
N LYS A 134 13.52 -12.95 -1.98
CA LYS A 134 14.64 -12.53 -1.15
C LYS A 134 14.54 -11.03 -0.91
N ARG A 135 14.64 -10.63 0.36
CA ARG A 135 14.56 -9.23 0.79
C ARG A 135 15.48 -8.29 -0.01
N THR A 136 16.69 -8.74 -0.35
CA THR A 136 17.62 -7.94 -1.16
C THR A 136 17.08 -7.72 -2.58
N THR A 137 16.57 -8.78 -3.21
CA THR A 137 15.93 -8.71 -4.55
C THR A 137 14.75 -7.73 -4.54
N LEU A 138 13.85 -7.86 -3.56
CA LEU A 138 12.69 -6.97 -3.45
C LEU A 138 13.08 -5.52 -3.14
N ALA A 139 14.12 -5.31 -2.32
CA ALA A 139 14.62 -3.97 -2.03
C ALA A 139 15.25 -3.29 -3.26
N GLU A 140 16.05 -4.02 -4.03
CA GLU A 140 16.66 -3.55 -5.27
C GLU A 140 15.58 -3.20 -6.31
N MET A 141 14.55 -4.04 -6.43
CA MET A 141 13.40 -3.77 -7.28
C MET A 141 12.65 -2.51 -6.85
N ALA A 142 12.36 -2.37 -5.55
CA ALA A 142 11.70 -1.17 -5.01
C ALA A 142 12.51 0.12 -5.28
N TYR A 143 13.84 0.04 -5.21
CA TYR A 143 14.72 1.16 -5.60
C TYR A 143 14.58 1.51 -7.09
N GLY A 144 14.62 0.52 -7.98
CA GLY A 144 14.46 0.73 -9.43
C GLY A 144 13.11 1.31 -9.83
N LEU A 145 12.07 0.99 -9.05
CA LEU A 145 10.71 1.52 -9.17
C LEU A 145 10.53 2.91 -8.53
N GLU A 146 11.57 3.46 -7.91
CA GLU A 146 11.56 4.74 -7.19
C GLU A 146 10.59 4.81 -5.99
N VAL A 147 10.30 3.65 -5.38
CA VAL A 147 9.48 3.55 -4.16
C VAL A 147 10.01 4.39 -2.98
N PRO A 148 11.32 4.48 -2.68
CA PRO A 148 11.83 5.20 -1.50
C PRO A 148 11.26 6.60 -1.29
N ARG A 149 11.11 7.36 -2.39
CA ARG A 149 10.66 8.76 -2.40
C ARG A 149 9.19 8.92 -2.03
N CYS A 150 8.42 7.85 -2.12
CA CYS A 150 6.97 7.85 -1.97
C CYS A 150 6.51 7.32 -0.59
N ILE A 151 7.43 6.79 0.22
CA ILE A 151 7.07 6.17 1.51
C ILE A 151 6.74 7.24 2.54
N TYR A 152 5.59 7.08 3.21
CA TYR A 152 5.25 7.91 4.36
C TYR A 152 6.00 7.43 5.60
N MET A 153 6.88 8.31 6.11
CA MET A 153 7.78 8.04 7.23
C MET A 153 7.62 9.09 8.32
N THR A 154 7.87 8.70 9.57
CA THR A 154 7.88 9.65 10.68
C THR A 154 9.04 10.63 10.56
N SER A 155 8.95 11.77 11.25
CA SER A 155 10.02 12.78 11.28
C SER A 155 11.37 12.22 11.74
N GLY A 156 11.36 11.26 12.67
CA GLY A 156 12.55 10.56 13.15
C GLY A 156 13.09 9.48 12.21
N GLU A 157 12.32 9.09 11.19
CA GLU A 157 12.71 8.10 10.18
C GLU A 157 13.07 8.71 8.83
N LYS A 158 12.93 10.04 8.66
CA LYS A 158 13.35 10.74 7.44
C LYS A 158 14.85 10.52 7.21
N LYS A 159 15.17 9.56 6.35
CA LYS A 159 16.51 9.36 5.79
C LYS A 159 16.58 9.96 4.39
N GLN A 160 17.77 10.31 3.93
CA GLN A 160 17.99 10.63 2.53
C GLN A 160 17.58 9.41 1.68
N ASP A 161 17.01 9.63 0.49
CA ASP A 161 16.39 8.60 -0.37
C ASP A 161 17.23 7.33 -0.60
N ALA A 162 18.55 7.36 -0.35
CA ALA A 162 19.49 6.26 -0.54
C ALA A 162 19.74 5.38 0.70
N ASP A 163 19.29 5.76 1.90
CA ASP A 163 19.67 5.10 3.17
C ASP A 163 18.53 4.29 3.82
N LEU A 164 17.47 4.00 3.07
CA LEU A 164 16.40 3.15 3.58
C LEU A 164 16.86 1.72 3.74
N GLU A 165 16.50 1.12 4.88
CA GLU A 165 16.83 -0.28 5.16
C GLU A 165 16.16 -1.19 4.12
N PRO A 166 16.86 -2.21 3.58
CA PRO A 166 16.29 -3.13 2.60
C PRO A 166 14.97 -3.77 3.06
N LYS A 167 14.81 -3.96 4.38
CA LYS A 167 13.56 -4.44 4.96
C LYS A 167 12.39 -3.51 4.67
N VAL A 168 12.55 -2.20 4.86
CA VAL A 168 11.47 -1.22 4.65
C VAL A 168 11.02 -1.24 3.18
N LEU A 169 11.97 -1.34 2.27
CA LEU A 169 11.71 -1.34 0.83
C LEU A 169 11.01 -2.61 0.38
N ALA A 170 11.52 -3.78 0.78
CA ALA A 170 10.90 -5.05 0.47
C ALA A 170 9.46 -5.12 1.02
N GLU A 171 9.26 -4.75 2.29
CA GLU A 171 7.93 -4.75 2.91
C GLU A 171 6.95 -3.77 2.24
N THR A 172 7.44 -2.65 1.72
CA THR A 172 6.60 -1.69 1.00
C THR A 172 6.27 -2.18 -0.40
N LEU A 173 7.21 -2.85 -1.08
CA LEU A 173 6.94 -3.48 -2.37
C LEU A 173 5.91 -4.61 -2.24
N GLU A 174 6.03 -5.47 -1.23
CA GLU A 174 5.01 -6.45 -0.88
C GLU A 174 3.64 -5.77 -0.64
N ALA A 175 3.61 -4.66 0.10
CA ALA A 175 2.36 -3.94 0.29
C ALA A 175 1.76 -3.37 -1.01
N LEU A 176 2.59 -2.89 -1.94
CA LEU A 176 2.12 -2.46 -3.26
C LEU A 176 1.52 -3.64 -4.04
N ILE A 177 2.15 -4.82 -4.02
CA ILE A 177 1.59 -6.04 -4.62
C ILE A 177 0.23 -6.36 -4.02
N GLY A 178 0.12 -6.35 -2.68
CA GLY A 178 -1.14 -6.62 -1.98
C GLY A 178 -2.23 -5.60 -2.33
N ALA A 179 -1.87 -4.32 -2.47
CA ALA A 179 -2.80 -3.27 -2.85
C ALA A 179 -3.26 -3.40 -4.31
N ILE A 180 -2.36 -3.72 -5.25
CA ILE A 180 -2.69 -4.00 -6.65
C ILE A 180 -3.64 -5.20 -6.74
N PHE A 181 -3.37 -6.26 -5.97
CA PHE A 181 -4.25 -7.42 -5.92
C PHE A 181 -5.66 -7.07 -5.45
N VAL A 182 -5.79 -6.21 -4.45
CA VAL A 182 -7.10 -5.70 -4.00
C VAL A 182 -7.77 -4.84 -5.06
N ASP A 183 -7.01 -3.93 -5.69
CA ASP A 183 -7.51 -3.02 -6.72
C ASP A 183 -7.95 -3.75 -8.01
N LYS A 184 -7.34 -4.91 -8.29
CA LYS A 184 -7.70 -5.85 -9.36
C LYS A 184 -8.79 -6.85 -8.96
N GLU A 185 -9.62 -6.54 -7.97
CA GLU A 185 -10.70 -7.40 -7.50
C GLU A 185 -10.23 -8.82 -7.13
N ARG A 186 -9.01 -8.94 -6.58
CA ARG A 186 -8.39 -10.21 -6.19
C ARG A 186 -8.09 -11.15 -7.37
N SER A 187 -7.93 -10.59 -8.58
CA SER A 187 -7.50 -11.36 -9.75
C SER A 187 -5.99 -11.63 -9.72
N LEU A 188 -5.61 -12.88 -9.46
CA LEU A 188 -4.20 -13.30 -9.46
C LEU A 188 -3.56 -13.08 -10.84
N ARG A 189 -4.28 -13.41 -11.91
CA ARG A 189 -3.78 -13.29 -13.30
C ARG A 189 -3.54 -11.84 -13.71
N GLU A 190 -4.42 -10.92 -13.34
CA GLU A 190 -4.21 -9.50 -13.68
C GLU A 190 -3.14 -8.85 -12.81
N THR A 191 -2.97 -9.32 -11.57
CA THR A 191 -1.88 -8.89 -10.69
C THR A 191 -0.54 -9.39 -11.20
N GLU A 192 -0.47 -10.66 -11.62
CA GLU A 192 0.72 -11.28 -12.20
C GLU A 192 1.29 -10.48 -13.37
N LYS A 193 0.43 -10.06 -14.32
CA LYS A 193 0.87 -9.27 -15.49
C LYS A 193 1.66 -8.02 -15.08
N VAL A 194 1.23 -7.35 -14.01
CA VAL A 194 1.91 -6.16 -13.52
C VAL A 194 3.20 -6.53 -12.79
N VAL A 195 3.11 -7.50 -11.87
CA VAL A 195 4.21 -7.81 -10.96
C VAL A 195 5.39 -8.47 -11.68
N LEU A 196 5.13 -9.35 -12.66
CA LEU A 196 6.20 -10.02 -13.39
C LEU A 196 7.01 -9.07 -14.29
N ASP A 197 6.41 -7.96 -14.74
CA ASP A 197 7.12 -6.93 -15.53
C ASP A 197 8.20 -6.20 -14.72
N TRP A 198 8.18 -6.31 -13.38
CA TRP A 198 9.20 -5.72 -12.52
C TRP A 198 10.45 -6.60 -12.37
N PHE A 199 10.31 -7.91 -12.60
CA PHE A 199 11.42 -8.84 -12.52
C PHE A 199 12.23 -8.81 -13.81
N PRO A 200 13.57 -8.91 -13.75
CA PRO A 200 14.36 -9.16 -14.94
C PRO A 200 13.98 -10.52 -15.55
N GLU A 201 14.14 -10.68 -16.87
CA GLU A 201 13.84 -11.95 -17.59
C GLU A 201 14.49 -13.18 -16.95
N ARG A 202 15.63 -12.98 -16.26
CA ARG A 202 16.26 -13.96 -15.41
C ARG A 202 16.85 -13.27 -14.19
N LEU A 203 16.51 -13.74 -12.99
CA LEU A 203 17.38 -13.52 -11.84
C LEU A 203 18.64 -14.35 -12.13
N SER A 204 19.75 -13.68 -12.43
CA SER A 204 21.00 -14.30 -12.85
C SER A 204 21.56 -15.26 -11.78
N GLU A 205 22.21 -16.32 -12.29
CA GLU A 205 22.86 -17.44 -11.59
C GLU A 205 23.67 -17.08 -10.32
#